data_AF-A0A0W8FGH9-F1
#
_entry.id   AF-A0A0W8FGH9-F1
#
_cell.length_a   1.000
_cell.length_b   1.000
_cell.length_c   1.000
_cell.angle_alpha   90.00
_cell.angle_beta   90.00
_cell.angle_gamma   90.00
#
_symmetry.space_group_name_H-M   'P 1'
#
loop_
_entity.id
_entity.type
_entity.pdbx_description
1 polymer ?
#
loop_
_entity_poly.entity_id
_entity_poly.type
_entity_poly.pdbx_seq_one_letter_code
_entity_poly.pdbx_strand_id
1 'polypeptide(L)'
;MKFDIGSISIWMLAGLLIGAGIFAAGCLQAQDLAAPGAEHSTPTPTPTPAVVSAIARPPSLYVDAHPVRPSYLPGEEAEVLMTFRNEGADSITLRSFPPEICLTNPTWGAVRHYPCGSGTMALEPGESADHILHWDQRDDDGDQVPPGYYSVEAVGIPVEAAGVDGTLYSEGVAVAQVLVRYPQGAMEGHVYINQSRTVNGFAVEFEDITCSSTGARARILVRSSGMPPTMHEGRSDLPTPPPTPPDLNPSAHYRIDDGPKKEFMRVGFEVVDGGTVLVWDFEPIPADAGDLHVVITGLGMWEGVCKFQGDLSGGILPG
;
A
#
# COMPACT_ATOMS: atom_id res chain seq x y z
N MET A 1 -34.09 25.97 10.19
CA MET A 1 -33.01 26.97 10.27
C MET A 1 -32.43 27.09 8.88
N LYS A 2 -32.52 28.26 8.25
CA LYS A 2 -32.11 28.51 6.86
C LYS A 2 -30.60 28.77 6.84
N PHE A 3 -29.86 28.03 6.03
CA PHE A 3 -28.45 28.32 5.73
C PHE A 3 -28.40 29.31 4.57
N ASP A 4 -27.75 30.44 4.84
CA ASP A 4 -27.56 31.56 3.91
C ASP A 4 -26.24 31.35 3.16
N ILE A 5 -26.32 31.36 1.82
CA ILE A 5 -25.20 31.23 0.89
C ILE A 5 -24.83 32.65 0.48
N GLY A 6 -23.76 33.20 1.05
CA GLY A 6 -23.32 34.53 0.69
C GLY A 6 -21.99 34.92 1.31
N SER A 7 -20.89 34.60 0.65
CA SER A 7 -19.75 35.53 0.52
C SER A 7 -18.73 34.99 -0.48
N ILE A 8 -19.04 35.20 -1.76
CA ILE A 8 -18.05 35.27 -2.83
C ILE A 8 -17.46 36.70 -2.79
N SER A 9 -16.18 36.82 -2.49
CA SER A 9 -15.37 38.02 -2.79
C SER A 9 -13.92 37.57 -2.93
N ILE A 10 -13.41 37.45 -4.16
CA ILE A 10 -12.80 38.54 -4.93
C ILE A 10 -11.62 39.15 -4.15
N TRP A 11 -10.41 38.66 -4.41
CA TRP A 11 -9.21 39.49 -4.53
C TRP A 11 -8.32 38.92 -5.62
N MET A 12 -8.32 39.61 -6.76
CA MET A 12 -7.35 39.48 -7.85
C MET A 12 -6.46 40.74 -7.84
N LEU A 13 -5.19 40.52 -8.17
CA LEU A 13 -4.21 41.47 -8.74
C LEU A 13 -3.57 42.55 -7.85
N ALA A 14 -2.26 42.41 -7.63
CA ALA A 14 -1.25 43.39 -8.08
C ALA A 14 0.18 42.86 -7.89
N GLY A 15 1.03 42.90 -8.93
CA GLY A 15 2.47 42.65 -8.79
C GLY A 15 3.23 42.19 -10.05
N LEU A 16 3.01 42.85 -11.19
CA LEU A 16 3.79 42.69 -12.44
C LEU A 16 4.93 43.74 -12.48
N LEU A 17 6.06 43.41 -13.13
CA LEU A 17 7.22 44.24 -13.62
C LEU A 17 8.56 43.81 -12.95
N ILE A 18 9.73 43.62 -13.58
CA ILE A 18 10.34 43.82 -14.92
C ILE A 18 11.59 42.91 -14.96
N GLY A 19 11.98 42.40 -16.14
CA GLY A 19 13.32 41.81 -16.28
C GLY A 19 13.65 41.17 -17.63
N ALA A 20 13.32 41.83 -18.75
CA ALA A 20 13.82 41.42 -20.06
C ALA A 20 15.25 41.94 -20.27
N GLY A 21 16.22 41.03 -20.41
CA GLY A 21 17.61 41.32 -20.80
C GLY A 21 17.97 40.52 -22.05
N ILE A 22 18.31 41.24 -23.12
CA ILE A 22 18.62 40.78 -24.48
C ILE A 22 20.15 40.66 -24.65
N PHE A 23 20.56 39.88 -25.66
CA PHE A 23 21.89 39.78 -26.32
C PHE A 23 22.83 38.74 -25.68
N ALA A 24 23.53 37.87 -26.41
CA ALA A 24 24.13 38.09 -27.72
C ALA A 24 24.24 36.81 -28.57
N ALA A 25 24.08 37.01 -29.89
CA ALA A 25 24.55 36.14 -30.93
C ALA A 25 26.09 36.14 -30.99
N GLY A 26 26.69 34.96 -31.19
CA GLY A 26 28.13 34.76 -31.39
C GLY A 26 28.40 33.86 -32.59
N CYS A 27 29.06 34.44 -33.58
CA CYS A 27 29.38 33.95 -34.91
C CYS A 27 30.05 32.56 -35.02
N LEU A 28 29.64 31.86 -36.09
CA LEU A 28 30.49 31.21 -37.11
C LEU A 28 32.00 31.19 -36.86
N GLN A 29 32.58 29.99 -36.94
CA GLN A 29 33.92 29.82 -37.50
C GLN A 29 33.96 28.61 -38.43
N ALA A 30 34.02 28.90 -39.72
CA ALA A 30 34.39 28.00 -40.78
C ALA A 30 35.87 28.22 -41.09
N GLN A 31 36.63 27.13 -41.23
CA GLN A 31 37.88 26.91 -41.99
C GLN A 31 38.51 25.61 -41.43
N ASP A 32 39.08 24.70 -42.20
CA ASP A 32 39.82 24.91 -43.43
C ASP A 32 39.87 23.63 -44.29
N LEU A 33 40.01 23.82 -45.59
CA LEU A 33 40.25 22.80 -46.61
C LEU A 33 41.76 22.53 -46.69
N ALA A 34 42.18 21.27 -46.55
CA ALA A 34 43.46 20.81 -47.10
C ALA A 34 43.35 19.38 -47.61
N ALA A 35 43.45 19.24 -48.94
CA ALA A 35 43.65 17.98 -49.66
C ALA A 35 45.17 17.63 -49.72
N PRO A 36 45.60 16.68 -50.56
CA PRO A 36 45.48 15.24 -50.43
C PRO A 36 46.86 14.57 -50.28
N GLY A 37 46.98 13.58 -49.39
CA GLY A 37 48.16 12.74 -49.24
C GLY A 37 47.79 11.27 -49.41
N ALA A 38 47.90 10.77 -50.63
CA ALA A 38 47.75 9.34 -50.92
C ALA A 38 49.04 8.60 -50.56
N GLU A 39 49.05 7.94 -49.41
CA GLU A 39 49.97 6.82 -49.17
C GLU A 39 49.14 5.59 -48.82
N HIS A 40 49.11 4.66 -49.77
CA HIS A 40 48.41 3.40 -49.73
C HIS A 40 49.14 2.44 -48.77
N SER A 41 48.90 2.59 -47.47
CA SER A 41 49.26 1.59 -46.47
C SER A 41 48.07 0.66 -46.28
N THR A 42 48.22 -0.59 -46.71
CA THR A 42 47.24 -1.66 -46.51
C THR A 42 47.02 -1.84 -45.01
N PRO A 43 45.84 -1.51 -44.43
CA PRO A 43 45.61 -1.69 -43.01
C PRO A 43 45.49 -3.18 -42.73
N THR A 44 46.37 -3.69 -41.87
CA THR A 44 46.15 -4.96 -41.18
C THR A 44 44.78 -4.89 -40.49
N PRO A 45 43.86 -5.85 -40.69
CA PRO A 45 42.57 -5.83 -40.03
C PRO A 45 42.82 -5.87 -38.52
N THR A 46 42.58 -4.74 -37.86
CA THR A 46 42.49 -4.70 -36.40
C THR A 46 41.33 -5.59 -36.03
N PRO A 47 41.49 -6.59 -35.14
CA PRO A 47 40.37 -7.40 -34.68
C PRO A 47 39.36 -6.44 -34.05
N THR A 48 38.22 -6.25 -34.71
CA THR A 48 37.08 -5.53 -34.15
C THR A 48 36.78 -6.16 -32.80
N PRO A 49 36.92 -5.45 -31.66
CA PRO A 49 36.49 -5.98 -30.39
C PRO A 49 35.01 -6.34 -30.55
N ALA A 50 34.67 -7.60 -30.31
CA ALA A 50 33.30 -8.04 -30.31
C ALA A 50 32.56 -7.14 -29.31
N VAL A 51 31.70 -6.25 -29.82
CA VAL A 51 30.76 -5.50 -28.99
C VAL A 51 29.79 -6.55 -28.48
N VAL A 52 30.12 -7.15 -27.33
CA VAL A 52 29.17 -7.93 -26.58
C VAL A 52 28.12 -6.92 -26.14
N SER A 53 26.99 -6.88 -26.84
CA SER A 53 25.79 -6.18 -26.38
C SER A 53 25.44 -6.78 -25.03
N ALA A 54 25.92 -6.16 -23.96
CA ALA A 54 25.49 -6.48 -22.62
C ALA A 54 24.00 -6.17 -22.58
N ILE A 55 23.19 -7.19 -22.35
CA ILE A 55 21.76 -7.02 -22.13
C ILE A 55 21.63 -6.09 -20.91
N ALA A 56 21.02 -4.92 -21.09
CA ALA A 56 20.77 -3.99 -20.00
C ALA A 56 19.95 -4.73 -18.93
N ARG A 57 20.51 -4.83 -17.73
CA ARG A 57 19.80 -5.43 -16.58
C ARG A 57 18.89 -4.36 -15.98
N PRO A 58 17.66 -4.74 -15.57
CA PRO A 58 16.78 -3.79 -14.89
C PRO A 58 17.45 -3.30 -13.58
N PRO A 59 17.25 -2.03 -13.20
CA PRO A 59 17.72 -1.53 -11.91
C PRO A 59 17.10 -2.33 -10.77
N SER A 60 17.90 -2.63 -9.75
CA SER A 60 17.47 -3.39 -8.56
C SER A 60 17.57 -2.49 -7.34
N LEU A 61 16.61 -1.56 -7.20
CA LEU A 61 16.45 -0.77 -5.99
C LEU A 61 15.47 -1.50 -5.06
N TYR A 62 15.95 -1.81 -3.86
CA TYR A 62 15.12 -2.30 -2.78
C TYR A 62 14.71 -1.13 -1.87
N VAL A 63 13.44 -1.10 -1.46
CA VAL A 63 12.91 -0.09 -0.54
C VAL A 63 12.29 -0.82 0.64
N ASP A 64 12.78 -0.54 1.83
CA ASP A 64 12.22 -1.00 3.10
C ASP A 64 11.77 0.20 3.92
N ALA A 65 10.73 0.03 4.72
CA ALA A 65 10.32 1.06 5.65
C ALA A 65 9.68 0.46 6.90
N HIS A 66 9.87 1.13 8.03
CA HIS A 66 9.22 0.74 9.28
C HIS A 66 9.01 1.97 10.17
N PRO A 67 7.92 1.98 10.96
CA PRO A 67 7.71 3.05 11.92
C PRO A 67 8.77 2.94 13.04
N VAL A 68 9.30 4.06 13.49
CA VAL A 68 10.33 4.12 14.56
C VAL A 68 9.77 3.60 15.89
N ARG A 69 8.48 3.86 16.15
CA ARG A 69 7.72 3.29 17.26
C ARG A 69 6.63 2.36 16.73
N PRO A 70 6.23 1.31 17.48
CA PRO A 70 5.18 0.40 17.05
C PRO A 70 3.79 1.07 16.94
N SER A 71 3.59 2.20 17.62
CA SER A 71 2.33 2.95 17.60
C SER A 71 2.50 4.35 18.19
N TYR A 72 1.53 5.22 17.93
CA TYR A 72 1.52 6.63 18.31
C TYR A 72 0.17 7.01 18.92
N LEU A 73 0.16 7.93 19.89
CA LEU A 73 -1.06 8.58 20.37
C LEU A 73 -1.47 9.73 19.42
N PRO A 74 -2.76 10.12 19.39
CA PRO A 74 -3.20 11.22 18.55
C PRO A 74 -2.46 12.53 18.85
N GLY A 75 -2.00 13.19 17.80
CA GLY A 75 -1.25 14.45 17.85
C GLY A 75 0.23 14.32 18.20
N GLU A 76 0.75 13.11 18.43
CA GLU A 76 2.20 12.88 18.45
C GLU A 76 2.79 12.98 17.04
N GLU A 77 4.07 13.35 16.94
CA GLU A 77 4.79 13.18 15.68
C GLU A 77 5.09 11.69 15.44
N ALA A 78 4.60 11.18 14.31
CA ALA A 78 4.88 9.87 13.80
C ALA A 78 6.12 9.90 12.91
N GLU A 79 7.05 8.98 13.16
CA GLU A 79 8.29 8.86 12.41
C GLU A 79 8.35 7.51 11.70
N VAL A 80 8.73 7.51 10.43
CA VAL A 80 8.92 6.31 9.61
C VAL A 80 10.31 6.36 9.00
N LEU A 81 11.14 5.39 9.35
CA LEU A 81 12.46 5.22 8.73
C LEU A 81 12.28 4.45 7.42
N MET A 82 12.71 5.06 6.33
CA MET A 82 12.73 4.48 4.99
C MET A 82 14.17 4.27 4.56
N THR A 83 14.50 3.07 4.10
CA THR A 83 15.83 2.70 3.62
C THR A 83 15.76 2.31 2.15
N PHE A 84 16.57 2.98 1.33
CA PHE A 84 16.69 2.77 -0.10
C PHE A 84 18.03 2.10 -0.37
N ARG A 85 18.04 0.88 -0.92
CA ARG A 85 19.24 0.09 -1.12
C ARG A 85 19.43 -0.31 -2.57
N ASN A 86 20.62 -0.08 -3.11
CA ASN A 86 20.99 -0.63 -4.39
C ASN A 86 21.45 -2.09 -4.22
N GLU A 87 20.62 -3.04 -4.65
CA GLU A 87 20.96 -4.47 -4.69
C GLU A 87 21.51 -4.91 -6.06
N GLY A 88 21.58 -3.98 -7.01
CA GLY A 88 22.12 -4.19 -8.34
C GLY A 88 23.66 -4.19 -8.37
N ALA A 89 24.20 -4.59 -9.52
CA ALA A 89 25.65 -4.57 -9.77
C ALA A 89 26.15 -3.23 -10.34
N ASP A 90 25.23 -2.39 -10.81
CA ASP A 90 25.51 -1.09 -11.41
C ASP A 90 25.08 0.01 -10.44
N SER A 91 25.74 1.17 -10.48
CA SER A 91 25.31 2.32 -9.68
C SER A 91 23.94 2.83 -10.13
N ILE A 92 23.15 3.31 -9.18
CA ILE A 92 21.81 3.86 -9.41
C ILE A 92 21.80 5.30 -8.91
N THR A 93 21.25 6.22 -9.70
CA THR A 93 20.98 7.59 -9.28
C THR A 93 19.48 7.79 -9.09
N LEU A 94 19.06 8.09 -7.86
CA LEU A 94 17.72 8.58 -7.55
C LEU A 94 17.66 10.06 -7.91
N ARG A 95 16.80 10.44 -8.86
CA ARG A 95 16.75 11.81 -9.38
C ARG A 95 15.88 12.77 -8.56
N SER A 96 15.10 12.24 -7.62
CA SER A 96 14.26 12.99 -6.71
C SER A 96 14.29 12.31 -5.35
N PHE A 97 15.13 12.84 -4.46
CA PHE A 97 15.32 12.33 -3.11
C PHE A 97 15.05 13.41 -2.04
N PRO A 98 14.24 13.12 -1.00
CA PRO A 98 13.42 11.90 -0.87
C PRO A 98 12.38 11.77 -2.00
N PRO A 99 11.88 10.55 -2.29
CA PRO A 99 10.85 10.39 -3.31
C PRO A 99 9.52 11.04 -2.87
N GLU A 100 8.55 11.06 -3.77
CA GLU A 100 7.17 11.36 -3.37
C GLU A 100 6.67 10.27 -2.42
N ILE A 101 6.01 10.67 -1.34
CA ILE A 101 5.45 9.75 -0.35
C ILE A 101 3.96 10.04 -0.20
N CYS A 102 3.14 9.00 -0.29
CA CYS A 102 1.72 9.07 -0.05
C CYS A 102 1.38 8.29 1.23
N LEU A 103 0.61 8.92 2.12
CA LEU A 103 -0.03 8.25 3.24
C LEU A 103 -1.46 7.89 2.84
N THR A 104 -1.83 6.63 2.98
CA THR A 104 -3.17 6.13 2.65
C THR A 104 -3.80 5.46 3.87
N ASN A 105 -5.12 5.56 4.01
CA ASN A 105 -5.90 4.76 4.95
C ASN A 105 -6.83 3.85 4.13
N PRO A 106 -6.97 2.55 4.49
CA PRO A 106 -7.83 1.63 3.75
C PRO A 106 -9.30 2.07 3.61
N THR A 107 -9.77 2.93 4.52
CA THR A 107 -11.15 3.43 4.55
C THR A 107 -11.35 4.69 3.70
N TRP A 108 -10.43 5.65 3.80
CA TRP A 108 -10.60 6.99 3.20
C TRP A 108 -9.78 7.21 1.94
N GLY A 109 -8.84 6.31 1.62
CA GLY A 109 -7.91 6.47 0.51
C GLY A 109 -6.72 7.34 0.91
N ALA A 110 -6.27 8.22 0.02
CA ALA A 110 -5.15 9.10 0.29
C ALA A 110 -5.49 10.11 1.40
N VAL A 111 -4.55 10.25 2.33
CA VAL A 111 -4.66 11.07 3.55
C VAL A 111 -3.71 12.26 3.49
N ARG A 112 -2.47 12.04 3.04
CA ARG A 112 -1.48 13.10 2.94
C ARG A 112 -0.45 12.82 1.86
N HIS A 113 -0.05 13.88 1.16
CA HIS A 113 0.97 13.81 0.12
C HIS A 113 2.21 14.61 0.53
N TYR A 114 3.37 13.97 0.42
CA TYR A 114 4.66 14.62 0.57
C TYR A 114 5.29 14.72 -0.82
N PRO A 115 5.52 15.94 -1.33
CA PRO A 115 6.10 16.11 -2.66
C PRO A 115 7.52 15.57 -2.69
N CYS A 116 7.96 15.13 -3.87
CA CYS A 116 9.33 14.69 -4.06
C CYS A 116 10.33 15.83 -3.77
N GLY A 117 11.48 15.45 -3.22
CA GLY A 117 12.61 16.34 -3.04
C GLY A 117 13.28 16.69 -4.37
N SER A 118 13.95 17.85 -4.40
CA SER A 118 14.74 18.28 -5.57
C SER A 118 16.17 17.71 -5.59
N GLY A 119 16.53 16.90 -4.59
CA GLY A 119 17.86 16.33 -4.47
C GLY A 119 18.07 15.14 -5.40
N THR A 120 19.33 14.92 -5.78
CA THR A 120 19.76 13.68 -6.43
C THR A 120 20.62 12.87 -5.45
N MET A 121 20.50 11.55 -5.50
CA MET A 121 21.25 10.63 -4.64
C MET A 121 21.82 9.50 -5.50
N ALA A 122 23.15 9.39 -5.56
CA ALA A 122 23.81 8.24 -6.17
C ALA A 122 24.02 7.15 -5.13
N LEU A 123 23.74 5.90 -5.48
CA LEU A 123 23.95 4.70 -4.68
C LEU A 123 24.83 3.73 -5.45
N GLU A 124 26.03 3.47 -4.92
CA GLU A 124 26.91 2.41 -5.41
C GLU A 124 26.32 1.02 -5.11
N PRO A 125 26.78 -0.04 -5.79
CA PRO A 125 26.35 -1.41 -5.51
C PRO A 125 26.47 -1.78 -4.02
N GLY A 126 25.35 -2.16 -3.41
CA GLY A 126 25.25 -2.52 -1.99
C GLY A 126 25.08 -1.34 -1.02
N GLU A 127 25.17 -0.10 -1.51
CA GLU A 127 24.97 1.12 -0.71
C GLU A 127 23.49 1.31 -0.36
N SER A 128 23.25 1.96 0.78
CA SER A 128 21.92 2.36 1.23
C SER A 128 21.88 3.84 1.60
N ALA A 129 20.73 4.48 1.38
CA ALA A 129 20.41 5.80 1.91
C ALA A 129 19.13 5.72 2.75
N ASP A 130 19.12 6.46 3.86
CA ASP A 130 18.00 6.53 4.78
C ASP A 130 17.27 7.88 4.67
N HIS A 131 15.95 7.85 4.84
CA HIS A 131 15.10 9.02 4.99
C HIS A 131 14.11 8.80 6.13
N ILE A 132 13.96 9.78 7.03
CA ILE A 132 12.94 9.74 8.07
C ILE A 132 11.79 10.64 7.63
N LEU A 133 10.63 10.03 7.42
CA LEU A 133 9.38 10.76 7.25
C LEU A 133 8.88 11.21 8.62
N HIS A 134 8.66 12.50 8.78
CA HIS A 134 7.99 13.08 9.95
C HIS A 134 6.55 13.44 9.58
N TRP A 135 5.59 12.90 10.32
CA TRP A 135 4.17 13.15 10.11
C TRP A 135 3.50 13.56 11.43
N ASP A 136 2.93 14.76 11.44
CA ASP A 136 2.19 15.33 12.57
C ASP A 136 0.76 14.77 12.73
N GLN A 137 0.45 13.67 12.05
CA GLN A 137 -0.87 13.02 12.04
C GLN A 137 -2.00 13.92 11.51
N ARG A 138 -1.69 14.86 10.62
CA ARG A 138 -2.70 15.66 9.90
C ARG A 138 -2.82 15.24 8.44
N ASP A 139 -4.01 15.40 7.87
CA ASP A 139 -4.25 15.27 6.44
C ASP A 139 -3.78 16.51 5.66
N ASP A 140 -4.03 16.54 4.35
CA ASP A 140 -3.66 17.66 3.47
C ASP A 140 -4.47 18.95 3.75
N ASP A 141 -5.66 18.84 4.36
CA ASP A 141 -6.47 19.97 4.80
C ASP A 141 -6.00 20.52 6.17
N GLY A 142 -5.08 19.81 6.82
CA GLY A 142 -4.52 20.14 8.12
C GLY A 142 -5.37 19.64 9.29
N ASP A 143 -6.38 18.82 9.05
CA ASP A 143 -7.22 18.22 10.09
C ASP A 143 -6.53 17.00 10.71
N GLN A 144 -6.74 16.80 12.01
CA GLN A 144 -6.18 15.66 12.73
C GLN A 144 -6.87 14.38 12.26
N VAL A 145 -6.08 13.41 11.80
CA VAL A 145 -6.62 12.13 11.33
C VAL A 145 -7.10 11.29 12.52
N PRO A 146 -8.17 10.49 12.36
CA PRO A 146 -8.67 9.63 13.42
C PRO A 146 -7.72 8.45 13.72
N PRO A 147 -7.87 7.77 14.87
CA PRO A 147 -7.14 6.53 15.13
C PRO A 147 -7.38 5.45 14.07
N GLY A 148 -6.34 4.68 13.75
CA GLY A 148 -6.37 3.66 12.70
C GLY A 148 -4.98 3.34 12.14
N TYR A 149 -4.96 2.48 11.12
CA TYR A 149 -3.75 2.16 10.36
C TYR A 149 -3.59 3.08 9.15
N TYR A 150 -2.36 3.54 8.93
CA TYR A 150 -2.00 4.37 7.80
C TYR A 150 -0.83 3.73 7.06
N SER A 151 -1.06 3.38 5.81
CA SER A 151 -0.04 2.84 4.92
C SER A 151 0.85 3.97 4.40
N VAL A 152 2.15 3.70 4.33
CA VAL A 152 3.14 4.59 3.73
C VAL A 152 3.55 4.00 2.39
N GLU A 153 3.49 4.79 1.33
CA GLU A 153 3.80 4.38 -0.03
C GLU A 153 4.82 5.34 -0.65
N ALA A 154 5.86 4.79 -1.29
CA ALA A 154 6.85 5.57 -2.04
C ALA A 154 6.44 5.60 -3.52
N VAL A 155 5.97 6.74 -4.01
CA VAL A 155 5.32 6.84 -5.31
C VAL A 155 6.36 7.15 -6.41
N GLY A 156 6.37 6.31 -7.45
CA GLY A 156 6.99 6.60 -8.75
C GLY A 156 8.43 7.13 -8.66
N ILE A 157 9.33 6.36 -8.04
CA ILE A 157 10.72 6.74 -7.79
C ILE A 157 11.49 6.86 -9.12
N PRO A 158 11.89 8.07 -9.55
CA PRO A 158 12.64 8.24 -10.78
C PRO A 158 14.10 7.81 -10.56
N VAL A 159 14.54 6.84 -11.36
CA VAL A 159 15.88 6.25 -11.27
C VAL A 159 16.61 6.37 -12.61
N GLU A 160 17.93 6.53 -12.53
CA GLU A 160 18.84 6.36 -13.65
C GLU A 160 19.84 5.27 -13.30
N ALA A 161 19.96 4.26 -14.15
CA ALA A 161 20.91 3.16 -13.97
C ALA A 161 21.60 2.85 -15.29
N ALA A 162 22.94 2.79 -15.27
CA ALA A 162 23.76 2.58 -16.47
C ALA A 162 23.42 3.53 -17.65
N GLY A 163 23.04 4.77 -17.35
CA GLY A 163 22.65 5.79 -18.34
C GLY A 163 21.26 5.58 -18.96
N VAL A 164 20.44 4.71 -18.38
CA VAL A 164 19.05 4.47 -18.78
C VAL A 164 18.11 5.03 -17.71
N ASP A 165 17.17 5.86 -18.14
CA ASP A 165 16.14 6.43 -17.28
C ASP A 165 14.99 5.45 -17.09
N GLY A 166 14.47 5.39 -15.86
CA GLY A 166 13.32 4.58 -15.51
C GLY A 166 12.55 5.15 -14.32
N THR A 167 11.38 4.57 -14.08
CA THR A 167 10.58 4.84 -12.88
C THR A 167 10.32 3.51 -12.20
N LEU A 168 10.68 3.41 -10.93
CA LEU A 168 10.35 2.28 -10.10
C LEU A 168 9.09 2.61 -9.31
N TYR A 169 8.15 1.69 -9.33
CA TYR A 169 6.95 1.76 -8.52
C TYR A 169 7.14 0.77 -7.39
N SER A 170 6.91 1.18 -6.13
CA SER A 170 6.45 0.20 -5.15
C SER A 170 5.19 -0.41 -5.75
N GLU A 171 5.14 -1.72 -5.99
CA GLU A 171 4.10 -2.42 -6.78
C GLU A 171 2.70 -2.38 -6.12
N GLY A 172 2.18 -1.21 -5.78
CA GLY A 172 0.99 -1.03 -4.94
C GLY A 172 1.14 -1.56 -3.52
N VAL A 173 2.36 -1.90 -3.09
CA VAL A 173 2.62 -2.44 -1.76
C VAL A 173 3.06 -1.31 -0.84
N ALA A 174 2.28 -1.06 0.22
CA ALA A 174 2.69 -0.20 1.32
C ALA A 174 4.06 -0.65 1.85
N VAL A 175 5.02 0.27 1.89
CA VAL A 175 6.38 -0.02 2.38
C VAL A 175 6.42 -0.03 3.91
N ALA A 176 5.46 0.63 4.58
CA ALA A 176 5.27 0.58 6.03
C ALA A 176 3.81 0.81 6.42
N GLN A 177 3.47 0.52 7.69
CA GLN A 177 2.20 0.89 8.31
C GLN A 177 2.44 1.61 9.64
N VAL A 178 1.74 2.72 9.85
CA VAL A 178 1.73 3.50 11.09
C VAL A 178 0.41 3.28 11.80
N LEU A 179 0.46 2.92 13.08
CA LEU A 179 -0.73 2.78 13.93
C LEU A 179 -0.90 4.02 14.82
N VAL A 180 -1.99 4.76 14.61
CA VAL A 180 -2.47 5.80 15.53
C VAL A 180 -3.50 5.18 16.47
N ARG A 181 -3.23 5.21 17.78
CA ARG A 181 -4.06 4.56 18.81
C ARG A 181 -5.26 5.39 19.22
N TYR A 182 -6.29 4.70 19.70
CA TYR A 182 -7.39 5.33 20.42
C TYR A 182 -6.91 5.87 21.78
N PRO A 183 -7.23 7.13 22.13
CA PRO A 183 -6.89 7.71 23.44
C PRO A 183 -7.41 6.89 24.64
N GLN A 184 -8.59 6.32 24.49
CA GLN A 184 -9.23 5.45 25.48
C GLN A 184 -8.64 4.03 25.53
N GLY A 185 -7.65 3.73 24.68
CA GLY A 185 -7.15 2.38 24.48
C GLY A 185 -7.99 1.57 23.50
N ALA A 186 -7.54 0.35 23.23
CA ALA A 186 -8.22 -0.60 22.38
C ALA A 186 -8.76 -1.76 23.20
N MET A 187 -9.81 -2.39 22.71
CA MET A 187 -10.35 -3.63 23.25
C MET A 187 -9.32 -4.76 23.14
N GLU A 188 -9.19 -5.55 24.20
CA GLU A 188 -8.31 -6.72 24.25
C GLU A 188 -9.11 -7.94 24.74
N GLY A 189 -8.83 -9.12 24.18
CA GLY A 189 -9.48 -10.38 24.56
C GLY A 189 -10.39 -10.95 23.48
N HIS A 190 -11.26 -11.89 23.87
CA HIS A 190 -12.18 -12.56 22.95
C HIS A 190 -13.61 -12.05 23.12
N VAL A 191 -14.29 -11.81 22.00
CA VAL A 191 -15.71 -11.47 21.93
C VAL A 191 -16.44 -12.55 21.14
N TYR A 192 -17.35 -13.26 21.79
CA TYR A 192 -18.15 -14.29 21.14
C TYR A 192 -19.40 -13.68 20.49
N ILE A 193 -19.52 -13.83 19.18
CA ILE A 193 -20.68 -13.33 18.42
C ILE A 193 -21.75 -14.41 18.34
N ASN A 194 -21.37 -15.65 18.01
CA ASN A 194 -22.24 -16.82 17.94
C ASN A 194 -23.55 -16.59 17.16
N GLN A 195 -23.46 -15.91 16.01
CA GLN A 195 -24.61 -15.64 15.15
C GLN A 195 -24.53 -16.48 13.89
N SER A 196 -25.65 -17.11 13.53
CA SER A 196 -25.78 -17.85 12.28
C SER A 196 -26.89 -17.28 11.41
N ARG A 197 -26.65 -17.28 10.10
CA ARG A 197 -27.57 -16.85 9.04
C ARG A 197 -27.49 -17.82 7.88
N THR A 198 -28.63 -18.11 7.26
CA THR A 198 -28.68 -18.86 6.01
C THR A 198 -28.98 -17.92 4.87
N VAL A 199 -28.09 -17.84 3.88
CA VAL A 199 -28.25 -17.01 2.69
C VAL A 199 -27.91 -17.85 1.46
N ASN A 200 -28.84 -17.94 0.51
CA ASN A 200 -28.65 -18.65 -0.76
C ASN A 200 -28.10 -20.08 -0.63
N GLY A 201 -28.52 -20.83 0.40
CA GLY A 201 -28.06 -22.20 0.64
C GLY A 201 -26.66 -22.30 1.28
N PHE A 202 -26.12 -21.20 1.78
CA PHE A 202 -24.94 -21.19 2.66
C PHE A 202 -25.38 -20.85 4.08
N ALA A 203 -24.96 -21.66 5.04
CA ALA A 203 -24.99 -21.30 6.45
C ALA A 203 -23.70 -20.54 6.78
N VAL A 204 -23.84 -19.27 7.14
CA VAL A 204 -22.74 -18.38 7.53
C VAL A 204 -22.85 -18.13 9.02
N GLU A 205 -21.81 -18.50 9.75
CA GLU A 205 -21.72 -18.44 11.20
C GLU A 205 -20.57 -17.50 11.58
N PHE A 206 -20.89 -16.39 12.23
CA PHE A 206 -19.90 -15.50 12.83
C PHE A 206 -19.63 -16.01 14.25
N GLU A 207 -18.47 -16.65 14.42
CA GLU A 207 -18.08 -17.35 15.64
C GLU A 207 -17.65 -16.33 16.71
N ASP A 208 -16.49 -15.73 16.50
CA ASP A 208 -15.84 -14.86 17.48
C ASP A 208 -14.95 -13.80 16.83
N ILE A 209 -14.53 -12.87 17.68
CA ILE A 209 -13.53 -11.85 17.38
C ILE A 209 -12.45 -11.93 18.45
N THR A 210 -11.20 -12.00 18.02
CA THR A 210 -10.05 -11.83 18.88
C THR A 210 -9.54 -10.40 18.73
N CYS A 211 -9.55 -9.63 19.81
CA CYS A 211 -9.16 -8.23 19.87
C CYS A 211 -7.81 -8.06 20.57
N SER A 212 -7.02 -7.11 20.09
CA SER A 212 -5.74 -6.71 20.66
C SER A 212 -5.49 -5.21 20.47
N SER A 213 -4.48 -4.68 21.13
CA SER A 213 -4.09 -3.27 20.97
C SER A 213 -3.59 -2.89 19.58
N THR A 214 -3.25 -3.87 18.73
CA THR A 214 -2.76 -3.66 17.36
C THR A 214 -3.74 -4.12 16.29
N GLY A 215 -4.89 -4.67 16.65
CA GLY A 215 -5.85 -5.11 15.63
C GLY A 215 -6.88 -6.08 16.17
N ALA A 216 -7.83 -6.43 15.33
CA ALA A 216 -8.83 -7.43 15.61
C ALA A 216 -8.92 -8.45 14.47
N ARG A 217 -9.35 -9.66 14.82
CA ARG A 217 -9.51 -10.79 13.90
C ARG A 217 -10.88 -11.41 14.08
N ALA A 218 -11.69 -11.38 13.04
CA ALA A 218 -12.99 -12.07 13.00
C ALA A 218 -12.86 -13.45 12.37
N ARG A 219 -13.57 -14.44 12.93
CA ARG A 219 -13.69 -15.80 12.39
C ARG A 219 -15.12 -16.07 11.94
N ILE A 220 -15.26 -16.44 10.66
CA ILE A 220 -16.58 -16.66 10.05
C ILE A 220 -16.57 -18.02 9.35
N LEU A 221 -17.37 -18.96 9.83
CA LEU A 221 -17.52 -20.27 9.24
C LEU A 221 -18.64 -20.27 8.19
N VAL A 222 -18.30 -20.72 6.98
CA VAL A 222 -19.23 -20.86 5.87
C VAL A 222 -19.41 -22.35 5.56
N ARG A 223 -20.65 -22.83 5.61
CA ARG A 223 -21.04 -24.19 5.24
C ARG A 223 -22.02 -24.17 4.07
N SER A 224 -21.77 -24.95 3.02
CA SER A 224 -22.74 -25.12 1.93
C SER A 224 -23.79 -26.17 2.33
N SER A 225 -25.08 -25.82 2.26
CA SER A 225 -26.19 -26.71 2.63
C SER A 225 -26.63 -27.64 1.49
N GLY A 226 -25.87 -27.76 0.41
CA GLY A 226 -26.35 -28.46 -0.78
C GLY A 226 -25.32 -28.85 -1.83
N MET A 227 -24.01 -28.72 -1.58
CA MET A 227 -23.06 -29.39 -2.45
C MET A 227 -23.14 -30.90 -2.12
N PRO A 228 -23.64 -31.77 -3.02
CA PRO A 228 -23.39 -33.19 -2.84
C PRO A 228 -21.87 -33.34 -2.73
N PRO A 229 -21.34 -34.22 -1.87
CA PRO A 229 -19.90 -34.48 -1.84
C PRO A 229 -19.51 -34.80 -3.28
N THR A 230 -18.84 -33.87 -3.95
CA THR A 230 -18.51 -34.01 -5.37
C THR A 230 -17.53 -35.16 -5.43
N MET A 231 -18.07 -36.29 -5.85
CA MET A 231 -17.43 -37.51 -6.30
C MET A 231 -16.29 -38.00 -5.43
N HIS A 232 -16.51 -39.15 -4.79
CA HIS A 232 -15.44 -40.12 -4.59
C HIS A 232 -14.55 -40.12 -5.84
N GLU A 233 -13.36 -39.54 -5.70
CA GLU A 233 -12.27 -39.74 -6.64
C GLU A 233 -12.19 -41.24 -6.86
N GLY A 234 -12.28 -41.65 -8.14
CA GLY A 234 -11.90 -42.99 -8.53
C GLY A 234 -10.53 -43.23 -7.93
N ARG A 235 -10.49 -44.18 -6.98
CA ARG A 235 -9.33 -44.60 -6.19
C ARG A 235 -8.09 -44.63 -7.07
N SER A 236 -7.35 -43.52 -7.06
CA SER A 236 -6.04 -43.40 -7.65
C SER A 236 -5.08 -43.53 -6.48
N ASP A 237 -4.23 -44.55 -6.49
CA ASP A 237 -3.21 -44.76 -5.45
C ASP A 237 -2.07 -43.71 -5.52
N LEU A 238 -2.24 -42.68 -6.36
CA LEU A 238 -1.35 -41.52 -6.43
C LEU A 238 -1.85 -40.47 -5.43
N PRO A 239 -0.96 -39.91 -4.58
CA PRO A 239 -1.32 -38.78 -3.73
C PRO A 239 -1.77 -37.62 -4.62
N THR A 240 -3.07 -37.34 -4.63
CA THR A 240 -3.60 -36.13 -5.26
C THR A 240 -3.10 -34.93 -4.46
N PRO A 241 -2.72 -33.83 -5.13
CA PRO A 241 -2.45 -32.59 -4.42
C PRO A 241 -3.69 -32.21 -3.61
N PRO A 242 -3.52 -31.56 -2.45
CA PRO A 242 -4.65 -31.08 -1.67
C PRO A 242 -5.59 -30.26 -2.58
N PRO A 243 -6.92 -30.43 -2.45
CA PRO A 243 -7.88 -29.78 -3.32
C PRO A 243 -7.63 -28.28 -3.33
N THR A 244 -7.59 -27.70 -4.53
CA THR A 244 -7.48 -26.25 -4.69
C THR A 244 -8.64 -25.60 -3.93
N PRO A 245 -8.37 -24.65 -3.02
CA PRO A 245 -9.43 -23.98 -2.29
C PRO A 245 -10.44 -23.34 -3.24
N PRO A 246 -11.75 -23.35 -2.91
CA PRO A 246 -12.73 -22.66 -3.71
C PRO A 246 -12.35 -21.19 -3.88
N ASP A 247 -12.56 -20.66 -5.09
CA ASP A 247 -12.39 -19.24 -5.37
C ASP A 247 -13.48 -18.46 -4.62
N LEU A 248 -13.15 -18.06 -3.39
CA LEU A 248 -14.10 -17.48 -2.45
C LEU A 248 -14.08 -15.97 -2.43
N ASN A 249 -13.11 -15.30 -3.09
CA ASN A 249 -12.87 -13.84 -3.10
C ASN A 249 -13.88 -13.03 -2.27
N PRO A 250 -13.80 -13.13 -0.93
CA PRO A 250 -14.89 -12.66 -0.09
C PRO A 250 -14.82 -11.14 0.00
N SER A 251 -15.99 -10.50 -0.09
CA SER A 251 -16.11 -9.06 0.09
C SER A 251 -16.98 -8.78 1.31
N ALA A 252 -16.48 -7.94 2.19
CA ALA A 252 -17.19 -7.56 3.40
C ALA A 252 -16.67 -6.22 3.91
N HIS A 253 -17.51 -5.54 4.66
CA HIS A 253 -17.16 -4.33 5.37
C HIS A 253 -17.70 -4.37 6.79
N TYR A 254 -17.15 -3.52 7.65
CA TYR A 254 -17.59 -3.39 9.01
C TYR A 254 -17.81 -1.92 9.40
N ARG A 255 -18.49 -1.73 10.52
CA ARG A 255 -18.68 -0.44 11.17
C ARG A 255 -18.71 -0.67 12.68
N ILE A 256 -17.98 0.16 13.41
CA ILE A 256 -18.01 0.19 14.87
C ILE A 256 -18.94 1.32 15.28
N ASP A 257 -19.92 1.03 16.14
CA ASP A 257 -20.98 1.95 16.55
C ASP A 257 -21.63 2.65 15.32
N ASP A 258 -21.76 3.97 15.39
CA ASP A 258 -22.22 4.86 14.32
C ASP A 258 -21.07 5.45 13.48
N GLY A 259 -19.87 4.84 13.54
CA GLY A 259 -18.68 5.27 12.81
C GLY A 259 -18.79 5.12 11.28
N PRO A 260 -17.72 5.45 10.53
CA PRO A 260 -17.69 5.22 9.09
C PRO A 260 -17.68 3.72 8.77
N LYS A 261 -18.20 3.36 7.59
CA LYS A 261 -17.99 2.04 7.00
C LYS A 261 -16.49 1.87 6.70
N LYS A 262 -15.91 0.72 7.06
CA LYS A 262 -14.50 0.36 6.84
C LYS A 262 -14.38 -1.00 6.13
N GLU A 263 -13.33 -1.19 5.35
CA GLU A 263 -13.00 -2.46 4.70
C GLU A 263 -12.01 -3.27 5.57
N PHE A 264 -12.01 -4.59 5.45
CA PHE A 264 -11.05 -5.45 6.16
C PHE A 264 -9.64 -5.33 5.56
N MET A 265 -8.61 -5.38 6.40
CA MET A 265 -7.21 -5.20 5.99
C MET A 265 -6.66 -6.44 5.27
N ARG A 266 -7.02 -7.63 5.78
CA ARG A 266 -6.57 -8.90 5.21
C ARG A 266 -7.68 -9.92 5.30
N VAL A 267 -7.79 -10.72 4.24
CA VAL A 267 -8.65 -11.89 4.22
C VAL A 267 -7.83 -13.15 3.97
N GLY A 268 -7.97 -14.11 4.87
CA GLY A 268 -7.50 -15.48 4.70
C GLY A 268 -8.65 -16.47 4.79
N PHE A 269 -8.36 -17.73 4.50
CA PHE A 269 -9.29 -18.82 4.72
C PHE A 269 -8.57 -20.09 5.20
N GLU A 270 -9.32 -20.93 5.89
CA GLU A 270 -8.91 -22.24 6.38
C GLU A 270 -10.01 -23.25 6.03
N VAL A 271 -9.65 -24.35 5.39
CA VAL A 271 -10.60 -25.43 5.09
C VAL A 271 -10.71 -26.33 6.31
N VAL A 272 -11.94 -26.52 6.81
CA VAL A 272 -12.23 -27.33 7.99
C VAL A 272 -13.28 -28.39 7.66
N ASP A 273 -13.39 -29.41 8.51
CA ASP A 273 -14.42 -30.44 8.34
C ASP A 273 -15.82 -29.80 8.31
N GLY A 274 -16.48 -29.88 7.15
CA GLY A 274 -17.83 -29.37 6.95
C GLY A 274 -17.94 -27.90 6.53
N GLY A 275 -16.84 -27.21 6.21
CA GLY A 275 -16.91 -25.84 5.69
C GLY A 275 -15.59 -25.15 5.43
N THR A 276 -15.65 -23.82 5.32
CA THR A 276 -14.48 -22.95 5.20
C THR A 276 -14.58 -21.84 6.23
N VAL A 277 -13.55 -21.68 7.04
CA VAL A 277 -13.42 -20.55 7.97
C VAL A 277 -12.74 -19.41 7.23
N LEU A 278 -13.40 -18.27 7.15
CA LEU A 278 -12.81 -17.02 6.72
C LEU A 278 -12.22 -16.32 7.93
N VAL A 279 -11.00 -15.83 7.77
CA VAL A 279 -10.28 -15.07 8.80
C VAL A 279 -10.07 -13.67 8.27
N TRP A 280 -10.69 -12.69 8.92
CA TRP A 280 -10.60 -11.29 8.54
C TRP A 280 -9.88 -10.48 9.59
N ASP A 281 -8.74 -9.91 9.21
CA ASP A 281 -7.99 -8.97 10.05
C ASP A 281 -8.46 -7.54 9.77
N PHE A 282 -8.63 -6.74 10.83
CA PHE A 282 -9.03 -5.34 10.74
C PHE A 282 -8.42 -4.51 11.88
N GLU A 283 -8.66 -3.20 11.82
CA GLU A 283 -8.11 -2.22 12.76
C GLU A 283 -8.51 -2.52 14.21
N PRO A 284 -7.73 -2.04 15.21
CA PRO A 284 -8.11 -2.18 16.60
C PRO A 284 -9.50 -1.61 16.86
N ILE A 285 -10.23 -2.24 17.76
CA ILE A 285 -11.54 -1.77 18.22
C ILE A 285 -11.33 -0.85 19.41
N PRO A 286 -11.96 0.34 19.50
CA PRO A 286 -11.91 1.19 20.68
C PRO A 286 -12.34 0.43 21.95
N ALA A 287 -11.69 0.70 23.08
CA ALA A 287 -12.00 0.02 24.35
C ALA A 287 -13.44 0.29 24.86
N ASP A 288 -14.04 1.39 24.44
CA ASP A 288 -15.39 1.84 24.80
C ASP A 288 -16.44 1.59 23.71
N ALA A 289 -16.09 0.85 22.65
CA ALA A 289 -17.03 0.51 21.59
C ALA A 289 -18.20 -0.33 22.11
N GLY A 290 -19.42 0.00 21.66
CA GLY A 290 -20.66 -0.66 22.07
C GLY A 290 -21.12 -1.73 21.09
N ASP A 291 -21.07 -1.45 19.79
CA ASP A 291 -21.62 -2.29 18.73
C ASP A 291 -20.60 -2.51 17.60
N LEU A 292 -20.61 -3.72 17.03
CA LEU A 292 -19.96 -4.02 15.75
C LEU A 292 -20.99 -4.48 14.74
N HIS A 293 -21.02 -3.82 13.58
CA HIS A 293 -21.79 -4.26 12.43
C HIS A 293 -20.85 -4.84 11.38
N VAL A 294 -21.09 -6.07 10.95
CA VAL A 294 -20.37 -6.69 9.83
C VAL A 294 -21.36 -7.03 8.72
N VAL A 295 -21.00 -6.67 7.50
CA VAL A 295 -21.81 -6.89 6.31
C VAL A 295 -20.97 -7.58 5.25
N ILE A 296 -21.29 -8.84 4.99
CA ILE A 296 -20.70 -9.63 3.92
C ILE A 296 -21.52 -9.38 2.66
N THR A 297 -20.85 -8.97 1.58
CA THR A 297 -21.46 -8.62 0.29
C THR A 297 -21.22 -9.68 -0.78
N GLY A 298 -20.26 -10.59 -0.57
CA GLY A 298 -20.07 -11.75 -1.44
C GLY A 298 -19.07 -12.76 -0.89
N LEU A 299 -19.20 -14.02 -1.35
CA LEU A 299 -18.30 -15.15 -1.10
C LEU A 299 -18.17 -15.95 -2.41
N GLY A 300 -17.16 -15.64 -3.20
CA GLY A 300 -16.86 -16.31 -4.46
C GLY A 300 -17.96 -16.02 -5.47
N MET A 301 -18.62 -17.08 -5.93
CA MET A 301 -19.76 -16.98 -6.85
C MET A 301 -21.05 -16.46 -6.19
N TRP A 302 -21.09 -16.36 -4.86
CA TRP A 302 -22.22 -15.77 -4.16
C TRP A 302 -22.09 -14.24 -4.11
N GLU A 303 -23.07 -13.54 -4.67
CA GLU A 303 -23.33 -12.13 -4.42
C GLU A 303 -24.61 -11.98 -3.57
N GLY A 304 -24.55 -11.18 -2.51
CA GLY A 304 -25.69 -10.93 -1.64
C GLY A 304 -25.29 -10.36 -0.28
N VAL A 305 -26.27 -9.88 0.48
CA VAL A 305 -26.03 -9.18 1.75
C VAL A 305 -26.31 -10.11 2.92
N CYS A 306 -25.27 -10.43 3.71
CA CYS A 306 -25.40 -11.10 5.01
C CYS A 306 -24.93 -10.14 6.12
N LYS A 307 -25.80 -9.86 7.10
CA LYS A 307 -25.54 -8.89 8.16
C LYS A 307 -25.46 -9.54 9.53
N PHE A 308 -24.47 -9.12 10.29
CA PHE A 308 -24.26 -9.47 11.69
C PHE A 308 -24.14 -8.21 12.54
N GLN A 309 -24.59 -8.30 13.79
CA GLN A 309 -24.44 -7.24 14.79
C GLN A 309 -23.94 -7.83 16.10
N GLY A 310 -22.73 -7.52 16.51
CA GLY A 310 -22.15 -7.94 17.78
C GLY A 310 -22.30 -6.85 18.85
N ASP A 311 -22.73 -7.24 20.05
CA ASP A 311 -22.63 -6.39 21.25
C ASP A 311 -21.21 -6.55 21.82
N LEU A 312 -20.46 -5.45 21.84
CA LEU A 312 -19.08 -5.38 22.33
C LEU A 312 -19.01 -5.02 23.82
N SER A 313 -20.11 -4.55 24.42
CA SER A 313 -20.12 -3.99 25.77
C SER A 313 -20.11 -5.03 26.89
N GLY A 314 -20.55 -6.26 26.61
CA GLY A 314 -20.86 -7.28 27.63
C GLY A 314 -19.90 -8.47 27.74
N GLY A 315 -18.80 -8.53 26.98
CA GLY A 315 -18.25 -9.83 26.58
C GLY A 315 -16.78 -10.15 26.86
N ILE A 316 -15.98 -9.26 27.45
CA ILE A 316 -14.54 -9.55 27.59
C ILE A 316 -14.31 -10.55 28.72
N LEU A 317 -14.16 -11.82 28.36
CA LEU A 317 -13.57 -12.81 29.26
C LEU A 317 -12.04 -12.63 29.27
N PRO A 318 -11.40 -12.53 30.44
CA PRO A 318 -9.94 -12.52 30.50
C PRO A 318 -9.42 -13.86 29.95
N GLY A 319 -8.58 -13.78 28.92
CA GLY A 319 -7.85 -14.91 28.35
C GLY A 319 -6.71 -15.40 29.25
#